data_AF-A0A090QRQ6-F1
#
_entry.id   AF-A0A090QRQ6-F1
#
_cell.length_a   1.000
_cell.length_b   1.000
_cell.length_c   1.000
_cell.angle_alpha   90.00
_cell.angle_beta   90.00
_cell.angle_gamma   90.00
#
_symmetry.space_group_name_H-M   'P 1'
#
loop_
_entity.id
_entity.type
_entity.pdbx_description
1 polymer ?
#
loop_
_entity_poly.entity_id
_entity_poly.type
_entity_poly.pdbx_seq_one_letter_code
_entity_poly.pdbx_strand_id
1 'polypeptide(L)'
;MDDLEFRRRLLADPNDNHPDMLESRNASLANRKLSDELQSLDSKLAQAMKVDVPDDLADKILFHQTSQPTPRRYRTSAFLVGGIRRVFGRVISGAF
;
A
#
# COMPACT_ATOMS: atom_id res chain seq x y z
N MET A 1 31.40 10.73 6.66
CA MET A 1 30.06 11.15 6.17
C MET A 1 29.38 12.03 7.21
N ASP A 2 28.50 12.96 6.83
CA ASP A 2 27.72 13.76 7.81
C ASP A 2 26.59 12.91 8.42
N ASP A 3 26.17 13.24 9.66
CA ASP A 3 25.15 12.48 10.40
C ASP A 3 23.78 12.49 9.68
N LEU A 4 23.42 13.60 9.03
CA LEU A 4 22.16 13.68 8.28
C LEU A 4 22.18 12.76 7.05
N GLU A 5 23.30 12.77 6.30
CA GLU A 5 23.49 11.88 5.17
C GLU A 5 23.48 10.42 5.61
N PHE A 6 24.11 10.13 6.75
CA PHE A 6 24.14 8.79 7.34
C PHE A 6 22.75 8.27 7.63
N ARG A 7 21.92 9.08 8.30
CA ARG A 7 20.54 8.69 8.58
C ARG A 7 19.73 8.50 7.32
N ARG A 8 19.87 9.39 6.32
CA ARG A 8 19.14 9.27 5.05
C ARG A 8 19.50 7.99 4.33
N ARG A 9 20.79 7.70 4.22
CA ARG A 9 21.30 6.51 3.54
C ARG A 9 20.95 5.23 4.27
N LEU A 10 21.12 5.19 5.59
CA LEU A 10 20.78 4.05 6.44
C LEU A 10 19.27 3.73 6.41
N LEU A 11 18.40 4.74 6.38
CA LEU A 11 16.96 4.54 6.29
C LEU A 11 16.51 4.09 4.89
N ALA A 12 17.26 4.45 3.84
CA ALA A 12 16.98 4.00 2.48
C ALA A 12 17.47 2.56 2.26
N ASP A 13 18.66 2.24 2.78
CA ASP A 13 19.25 0.91 2.75
C ASP A 13 19.91 0.56 4.09
N PRO A 14 19.24 -0.25 4.94
CA PRO A 14 19.76 -0.63 6.25
C PRO A 14 20.92 -1.64 6.19
N ASN A 15 21.18 -2.25 5.03
CA ASN A 15 22.22 -3.27 4.82
C ASN A 15 23.41 -2.76 4.00
N ASP A 16 23.55 -1.45 3.84
CA ASP A 16 24.68 -0.84 3.14
C ASP A 16 26.00 -1.08 3.91
N ASN A 17 26.92 -1.81 3.27
CA ASN A 17 28.23 -2.17 3.81
C ASN A 17 29.37 -1.28 3.27
N HIS A 18 29.06 -0.12 2.69
CA HIS A 18 30.07 0.81 2.22
C HIS A 18 31.02 1.22 3.36
N PRO A 19 32.35 1.32 3.13
CA PRO A 19 33.31 1.68 4.17
C PRO A 19 32.95 2.97 4.93
N ASP A 20 32.55 4.01 4.20
CA ASP A 20 32.13 5.29 4.79
C ASP A 20 30.92 5.17 5.74
N MET A 21 29.98 4.25 5.44
CA MET A 21 28.83 3.96 6.31
C MET A 21 29.27 3.27 7.59
N LEU A 22 30.20 2.31 7.49
CA LEU A 22 30.75 1.61 8.65
C LEU A 22 31.55 2.55 9.55
N GLU A 23 32.31 3.47 8.98
CA GLU A 23 33.03 4.50 9.74
C GLU A 23 32.06 5.43 10.48
N SER A 24 31.06 5.99 9.79
CA SER A 24 30.06 6.88 10.42
C SER A 24 29.17 6.16 11.45
N ARG A 25 28.86 4.87 11.25
CA ARG A 25 28.23 4.02 12.25
C ARG A 25 29.13 3.91 13.48
N ASN A 26 30.41 3.62 13.29
CA ASN A 26 31.34 3.41 14.38
C ASN A 26 31.78 4.69 15.09
N ALA A 27 31.64 5.86 14.46
CA ALA A 27 32.02 7.15 15.00
C ALA A 27 31.15 7.61 16.18
N SER A 28 29.89 7.15 16.28
CA SER A 28 28.96 7.57 17.34
C SER A 28 28.14 6.42 17.89
N LEU A 29 28.00 6.37 19.21
CA LEU A 29 27.14 5.41 19.91
C LEU A 29 25.67 5.52 19.47
N ALA A 30 25.20 6.73 19.15
CA ALA A 30 23.83 6.95 18.67
C ALA A 30 23.61 6.34 17.27
N ASN A 31 24.61 6.47 16.40
CA ASN A 31 24.57 5.92 15.04
C ASN A 31 24.61 4.38 15.06
N ARG A 32 25.40 3.79 15.96
CA ARG A 32 25.37 2.33 16.21
C ARG A 32 24.00 1.86 16.65
N LYS A 33 23.43 2.48 17.68
CA LYS A 33 22.09 2.14 18.19
C LYS A 33 21.01 2.23 17.10
N LEU A 34 20.99 3.31 16.33
CA LEU A 34 20.06 3.47 15.23
C LEU A 34 20.19 2.34 14.19
N SER A 35 21.42 2.00 13.82
CA SER A 35 21.69 0.91 12.87
C SER A 35 21.20 -0.45 13.40
N ASP A 36 21.49 -0.73 14.67
CA ASP A 36 21.10 -1.99 15.32
C ASP A 36 19.57 -2.10 15.44
N GLU A 37 18.89 -1.01 15.79
CA GLU A 37 17.42 -0.94 15.85
C GLU A 37 16.79 -1.22 14.48
N LEU A 38 17.31 -0.61 13.42
CA LEU A 38 16.83 -0.83 12.05
C LEU A 38 17.05 -2.27 11.58
N GLN A 39 18.22 -2.86 11.85
CA GLN A 39 18.49 -4.27 11.52
C GLN A 39 17.56 -5.22 12.28
N SER A 40 17.25 -4.90 13.55
CA SER A 40 16.30 -5.68 14.35
C SER A 40 14.88 -5.60 13.78
N LEU A 41 14.48 -4.44 13.25
CA LEU A 41 13.18 -4.21 12.65
C LEU A 41 13.06 -4.96 11.32
N ASP A 42 14.10 -4.89 10.48
CA ASP A 42 14.17 -5.63 9.22
C ASP A 42 14.02 -7.14 9.43
N SER A 43 14.71 -7.67 10.45
CA SER A 43 14.60 -9.08 10.84
C SER A 43 13.17 -9.47 11.25
N LYS A 44 12.49 -8.60 12.00
CA LYS A 44 11.09 -8.82 12.41
C LYS A 44 10.14 -8.76 11.22
N LEU A 45 10.37 -7.85 10.27
CA LEU A 45 9.60 -7.75 9.04
C LEU A 45 9.78 -9.01 8.18
N ALA A 46 11.03 -9.44 7.98
CA ALA A 46 11.34 -10.66 7.24
C ALA A 46 10.68 -11.89 7.88
N GLN A 47 10.63 -11.96 9.21
CA GLN A 47 9.89 -13.02 9.91
C GLN A 47 8.39 -12.92 9.69
N ALA A 48 7.81 -11.72 9.77
CA ALA A 48 6.37 -11.51 9.55
C ALA A 48 5.94 -11.81 8.11
N MET A 49 6.83 -11.67 7.13
CA MET A 49 6.57 -12.02 5.73
C MET A 49 6.65 -13.51 5.43
N LYS A 50 7.27 -14.32 6.31
CA LYS A 50 7.28 -15.78 6.21
C LYS A 50 5.95 -16.34 6.71
N VAL A 51 4.90 -16.11 5.93
CA VAL A 51 3.60 -16.74 6.14
C VAL A 51 3.52 -17.94 5.21
N ASP A 52 3.50 -19.13 5.79
CA ASP A 52 3.29 -20.35 5.02
C ASP A 52 1.87 -20.35 4.43
N VAL A 53 1.79 -20.61 3.12
CA VAL A 53 0.51 -20.73 2.44
C VAL A 53 -0.07 -22.11 2.79
N PRO A 54 -1.27 -22.18 3.39
CA PRO A 54 -1.87 -23.47 3.70
C PRO A 54 -2.27 -24.21 2.40
N ASP A 55 -2.04 -25.52 2.36
CA ASP A 55 -2.31 -26.37 1.18
C ASP A 55 -3.78 -26.31 0.71
N ASP A 56 -4.70 -26.15 1.66
CA ASP A 56 -6.15 -26.06 1.46
C ASP A 56 -6.61 -24.65 0.99
N LEU A 57 -5.69 -23.69 0.77
CA LEU A 57 -6.05 -22.34 0.33
C LEU A 57 -6.68 -22.35 -1.07
N ALA A 58 -6.15 -23.16 -1.99
CA ALA A 58 -6.63 -23.24 -3.36
C ALA A 58 -8.08 -23.75 -3.40
N ASP A 59 -8.36 -24.81 -2.65
CA ASP A 59 -9.69 -25.42 -2.57
C ASP A 59 -10.70 -24.49 -1.90
N LYS A 60 -10.31 -23.79 -0.82
CA LYS A 60 -11.16 -22.77 -0.19
C LYS A 60 -11.48 -21.59 -1.11
N ILE A 61 -10.51 -21.10 -1.89
CA ILE A 61 -10.74 -20.01 -2.85
C ILE A 61 -11.72 -20.46 -3.94
N LEU A 62 -11.48 -21.64 -4.52
CA LEU A 62 -12.34 -22.20 -5.57
C LEU A 62 -13.77 -22.43 -5.06
N PHE A 63 -13.91 -22.93 -3.84
CA PHE A 63 -15.21 -23.13 -3.19
C PHE A 63 -15.93 -21.80 -2.96
N HIS A 64 -15.26 -20.75 -2.45
CA HIS A 64 -15.88 -19.44 -2.25
C HIS A 64 -16.30 -18.76 -3.57
N GLN A 65 -15.52 -18.92 -4.64
CA GLN A 65 -15.87 -18.38 -5.96
C GLN A 65 -17.12 -19.05 -6.55
N THR A 66 -17.24 -20.36 -6.38
CA THR A 66 -18.40 -21.13 -6.88
C THR A 66 -19.64 -20.97 -6.00
N SER A 67 -19.45 -20.71 -4.70
CA SER A 67 -20.54 -20.61 -3.71
C SER A 67 -21.14 -19.22 -3.57
N GLN A 68 -20.47 -18.16 -4.02
CA GLN A 68 -21.08 -16.83 -4.05
C GLN A 68 -22.09 -16.77 -5.21
N PRO A 69 -23.40 -16.58 -4.94
CA PRO A 69 -24.32 -16.23 -6.00
C PRO A 69 -23.88 -14.86 -6.51
N THR A 70 -23.22 -14.83 -7.67
CA THR A 70 -22.98 -13.57 -8.38
C THR A 70 -24.33 -12.86 -8.45
N PRO A 71 -24.50 -11.65 -7.88
CA PRO A 71 -25.74 -10.93 -8.06
C PRO A 71 -25.93 -10.82 -9.57
N ARG A 72 -26.96 -11.50 -10.08
CA ARG A 72 -27.36 -11.40 -11.49
C ARG A 72 -27.62 -9.92 -11.71
N ARG A 73 -26.63 -9.20 -12.26
CA ARG A 73 -26.83 -7.85 -12.76
C ARG A 73 -27.89 -8.03 -13.83
N TYR A 74 -29.12 -7.68 -13.47
CA TYR A 74 -30.21 -7.58 -14.42
C TYR A 74 -29.71 -6.63 -15.49
N ARG A 75 -29.30 -7.18 -16.64
CA ARG A 75 -29.06 -6.41 -17.84
C ARG A 75 -30.44 -5.98 -18.28
N THR A 76 -30.93 -4.86 -17.73
CA THR A 76 -32.05 -4.15 -18.33
C THR A 76 -31.57 -3.73 -19.71
N SER A 77 -31.96 -4.50 -20.72
CA SER A 77 -31.92 -4.10 -22.11
C SER A 77 -32.71 -2.80 -22.19
N ALA A 78 -32.00 -1.68 -22.30
CA ALA A 78 -32.58 -0.38 -22.57
C ALA A 78 -33.23 -0.42 -23.95
N PHE A 79 -34.50 -0.81 -23.99
CA PHE A 79 -35.36 -0.49 -25.13
C PHE A 79 -35.60 1.02 -25.09
N LEU A 80 -35.12 1.70 -26.13
CA LEU A 80 -35.47 3.07 -26.47
C LEU A 80 -36.99 3.23 -26.42
N VAL A 81 -37.51 3.95 -25.42
CA VAL A 81 -38.85 4.55 -25.47
C VAL A 81 -38.66 6.04 -25.25
N GLY A 82 -39.17 6.79 -26.22
CA GLY A 82 -38.97 8.22 -26.37
C GLY A 82 -39.40 9.05 -25.16
N GLY A 83 -38.56 10.04 -24.87
CA GLY A 83 -38.92 11.42 -24.53
C GLY A 83 -39.93 11.68 -23.42
N ILE A 84 -39.45 12.24 -22.32
CA ILE A 84 -40.07 13.44 -21.72
C ILE A 84 -38.96 14.44 -21.38
N ARG A 85 -39.05 15.60 -22.02
CA ARG A 85 -38.20 16.78 -21.89
C ARG A 85 -38.29 17.35 -20.47
N ARG A 86 -37.18 17.38 -19.73
CA ARG A 86 -37.06 18.14 -18.49
C ARG A 86 -36.69 19.59 -18.83
N VAL A 87 -37.68 20.47 -18.91
CA VAL A 87 -37.46 21.93 -18.83
C VAL A 87 -37.44 22.27 -17.35
N PHE A 88 -36.27 22.60 -16.81
CA PHE A 88 -36.18 23.26 -15.51
C PHE A 88 -34.97 24.19 -15.51
N GLY A 89 -35.23 25.48 -15.34
CA GLY A 89 -34.21 26.52 -15.35
C GLY A 89 -34.80 27.90 -15.63
N ARG A 90 -35.88 28.22 -14.92
CA ARG A 90 -36.49 29.54 -14.90
C ARG A 90 -35.55 30.48 -14.14
N VAL A 91 -35.07 31.47 -14.89
CA VAL A 91 -34.64 32.82 -14.50
C VAL A 91 -35.08 33.22 -13.09
N ILE A 92 -34.10 33.54 -12.25
CA ILE A 92 -34.14 34.51 -11.13
C ILE A 92 -32.75 35.18 -11.15
N SER A 93 -32.62 36.38 -11.73
CA SER A 93 -32.54 37.67 -11.00
C SER A 93 -31.43 37.62 -9.94
N GLY A 94 -30.24 38.18 -10.13
CA GLY A 94 -29.94 39.58 -10.45
C GLY A 94 -29.19 40.16 -9.25
N ALA A 95 -28.09 40.88 -9.46
CA ALA A 95 -27.55 41.95 -8.58
C ALA A 95 -26.08 42.26 -8.91
N PHE A 96 -25.86 43.54 -9.20
CA PHE A 96 -24.64 44.34 -8.98
C PHE A 96 -23.38 44.07 -9.82
#